data_AF-A0A450TDV4-F1
#
_entry.id   AF-A0A450TDV4-F1
#
_cell.length_a   1.000
_cell.length_b   1.000
_cell.length_c   1.000
_cell.angle_alpha   90.00
_cell.angle_beta   90.00
_cell.angle_gamma   90.00
#
_symmetry.space_group_name_H-M   'P 1'
#
loop_
_entity.id
_entity.type
_entity.pdbx_description
1 polymer ?
#
loop_
_entity_poly.entity_id
_entity_poly.type
_entity_poly.pdbx_seq_one_letter_code
_entity_poly.pdbx_strand_id
1 'polypeptide(L)'
;MMPPIAPKGHYVLELIVKLICEGDREINKVLILFLTRYYQARLQYFERRDPGHRSMDELLDVAGEASSLHKVLMDFAEEGYTDTVDQIVSQTDALERLQRILTTALQRLGPPSEAERFYLCPEPVRMDTICGEPFEGGQTFELLAYLDRIDHQSNAVIKIEHCFTSRDRRQRWQDKTLVVMTEMVEFLNWVLRRLRQQPQAVPVPLLRDTLLVQLGLQLVRRHGIPVREPKPLLLSRKFLDTFQDGAAIYDALSSDVFYGILHEQNACDLTTLRHRFAAKARAHPGIPASFTQASRDYLAALALDGPPLMIESGMHGTFPLWLLTLMGNVGEMVLYTTVPWMYAIYQDIVFRKNYNYLRDIETIVAHDHLFRFSTISDGKVLVEETPHPITRDLALYELHLFKMLLKRKIHD
;
A
#
# COMPACT_ATOMS: atom_id res chain seq x y z
N MET A 1 41.28 -36.14 16.95
CA MET A 1 40.69 -35.10 17.83
C MET A 1 40.64 -33.80 17.04
N MET A 2 39.48 -33.51 16.47
CA MET A 2 39.18 -32.27 15.76
C MET A 2 38.25 -31.42 16.63
N PRO A 3 38.39 -30.08 16.63
CA PRO A 3 37.53 -29.20 17.41
C PRO A 3 36.12 -29.12 16.81
N PRO A 4 35.08 -28.83 17.61
CA PRO A 4 33.73 -28.71 17.11
C PRO A 4 33.56 -27.43 16.29
N ILE A 5 32.95 -27.61 15.12
CA ILE A 5 32.51 -26.58 14.18
C ILE A 5 31.26 -25.91 14.79
N ALA A 6 31.35 -24.62 15.06
CA ALA A 6 30.19 -23.79 15.42
C ALA A 6 29.30 -23.56 14.17
N PRO A 7 27.96 -23.59 14.29
CA PRO A 7 27.10 -23.23 13.18
C PRO A 7 27.12 -21.71 12.96
N LYS A 8 27.66 -21.29 11.82
CA LYS A 8 27.52 -19.95 11.26
C LYS A 8 26.11 -19.80 10.69
N GLY A 9 25.34 -18.85 11.23
CA GLY A 9 24.00 -18.55 10.74
C GLY A 9 23.26 -17.54 11.63
N HIS A 10 23.90 -16.46 12.05
CA HIS A 10 23.28 -15.38 12.84
C HIS A 10 24.04 -14.07 12.63
N TYR A 11 23.96 -13.43 11.46
CA TYR A 11 24.56 -12.10 11.26
C TYR A 11 23.89 -11.32 10.11
N VAL A 12 22.56 -11.19 10.09
CA VAL A 12 21.85 -10.10 9.35
C VAL A 12 20.52 -9.71 10.03
N LEU A 13 19.85 -10.64 10.72
CA LEU A 13 18.56 -10.37 11.41
C LEU A 13 18.68 -9.80 12.84
N GLU A 14 19.86 -9.81 13.45
CA GLU A 14 20.06 -9.27 14.82
C GLU A 14 20.34 -7.77 14.89
N LEU A 15 20.64 -7.09 13.77
CA LEU A 15 20.98 -5.65 13.79
C LEU A 15 19.79 -4.73 13.52
N ILE A 16 18.70 -5.24 12.92
CA ILE A 16 17.47 -4.46 12.67
C ILE A 16 16.44 -4.69 13.78
N VAL A 17 16.37 -5.90 14.36
CA VAL A 17 15.48 -6.18 15.51
C VAL A 17 16.00 -5.52 16.80
N LYS A 18 17.32 -5.33 16.94
CA LYS A 18 17.90 -4.72 18.15
C LYS A 18 17.88 -3.19 18.17
N LEU A 19 17.66 -2.54 17.02
CA LEU A 19 17.43 -1.09 16.94
C LEU A 19 15.96 -0.70 17.08
N ILE A 20 15.04 -1.68 17.05
CA ILE A 20 13.61 -1.49 17.30
C ILE A 20 13.25 -1.78 18.78
N CYS A 21 14.02 -2.60 19.50
CA CYS A 21 13.59 -3.05 20.84
C CYS A 21 14.03 -2.22 22.06
N GLU A 22 14.83 -1.16 21.94
CA GLU A 22 15.31 -0.42 23.14
C GLU A 22 15.04 1.11 23.12
N GLY A 23 14.51 1.66 22.03
CA GLY A 23 14.05 3.07 21.93
C GLY A 23 12.53 3.28 22.00
N ASP A 24 11.73 2.22 21.83
CA ASP A 24 10.32 2.29 21.39
C ASP A 24 9.23 2.40 22.49
N ARG A 25 9.59 2.63 23.76
CA ARG A 25 8.61 2.49 24.86
C ARG A 25 7.63 3.66 25.02
N GLU A 26 7.90 4.84 24.47
CA GLU A 26 6.98 5.99 24.59
C GLU A 26 6.11 6.20 23.35
N ILE A 27 6.63 5.92 22.16
CA ILE A 27 6.05 6.41 20.90
C ILE A 27 4.96 5.48 20.35
N ASN A 28 5.03 4.18 20.65
CA ASN A 28 3.96 3.22 20.33
C ASN A 28 2.66 3.45 21.16
N LYS A 29 2.70 4.30 22.22
CA LYS A 29 1.55 4.51 23.10
C LYS A 29 0.39 5.22 22.40
N VAL A 30 0.62 6.26 21.60
CA VAL A 30 -0.46 7.05 20.98
C VAL A 30 -1.24 6.21 19.96
N LEU A 31 -0.52 5.50 19.09
CA LEU A 31 -1.10 4.56 18.13
C LEU A 31 -1.92 3.48 18.83
N ILE A 32 -1.32 2.78 19.79
CA ILE A 32 -1.97 1.68 20.51
C ILE A 32 -3.21 2.17 21.27
N LEU A 33 -3.13 3.32 21.93
CA LEU A 33 -4.28 3.91 22.64
C LEU A 33 -5.41 4.28 21.67
N PHE A 34 -5.09 4.91 20.55
CA PHE A 34 -6.07 5.25 19.52
C PHE A 34 -6.76 4.00 18.98
N LEU A 35 -5.97 3.00 18.53
CA LEU A 35 -6.50 1.77 17.95
C LEU A 35 -7.31 0.97 18.97
N THR A 36 -6.83 0.82 20.20
CA THR A 36 -7.55 0.12 21.27
C THR A 36 -8.94 0.73 21.49
N ARG A 37 -9.01 2.07 21.60
CA ARG A 37 -10.29 2.78 21.75
C ARG A 37 -11.20 2.59 20.53
N TYR A 38 -10.62 2.67 19.33
CA TYR A 38 -11.37 2.49 18.08
C TYR A 38 -11.97 1.08 18.00
N TYR A 39 -11.14 0.04 18.17
CA TYR A 39 -11.60 -1.35 18.15
C TYR A 39 -12.66 -1.60 19.22
N GLN A 40 -12.45 -1.13 20.45
CA GLN A 40 -13.44 -1.29 21.51
C GLN A 40 -14.79 -0.63 21.15
N ALA A 41 -14.78 0.58 20.60
CA ALA A 41 -15.99 1.29 20.18
C ALA A 41 -16.71 0.57 19.02
N ARG A 42 -15.97 0.10 18.01
CA ARG A 42 -16.56 -0.61 16.86
C ARG A 42 -17.12 -1.97 17.26
N LEU A 43 -16.39 -2.75 18.05
CA LEU A 43 -16.86 -4.02 18.59
C LEU A 43 -18.16 -3.86 19.39
N GLN A 44 -18.21 -2.87 20.30
CA GLN A 44 -19.44 -2.57 21.04
C GLN A 44 -20.58 -2.15 20.10
N TYR A 45 -20.31 -1.36 19.07
CA TYR A 45 -21.31 -0.99 18.07
C TYR A 45 -21.85 -2.21 17.31
N PHE A 46 -20.98 -3.14 16.91
CA PHE A 46 -21.36 -4.37 16.23
C PHE A 46 -22.17 -5.32 17.11
N GLU A 47 -21.90 -5.37 18.42
CA GLU A 47 -22.55 -6.30 19.35
C GLU A 47 -23.85 -5.76 19.94
N ARG A 48 -23.97 -4.44 20.17
CA ARG A 48 -25.18 -3.83 20.76
C ARG A 48 -26.41 -3.95 19.87
N ARG A 49 -26.23 -4.24 18.59
CA ARG A 49 -27.33 -4.37 17.62
C ARG A 49 -27.59 -5.84 17.35
N ASP A 50 -28.72 -6.35 17.82
CA ASP A 50 -29.20 -7.69 17.51
C ASP A 50 -29.15 -7.93 15.99
N PRO A 51 -28.36 -8.91 15.52
CA PRO A 51 -28.33 -9.30 14.11
C PRO A 51 -29.75 -9.57 13.58
N GLY A 52 -30.64 -10.06 14.46
CA GLY A 52 -32.07 -10.32 14.29
C GLY A 52 -32.85 -9.27 13.52
N HIS A 53 -32.57 -8.00 13.78
CA HIS A 53 -33.38 -6.86 13.38
C HIS A 53 -32.73 -5.98 12.29
N ARG A 54 -31.59 -6.41 11.72
CA ARG A 54 -30.89 -5.66 10.68
C ARG A 54 -31.43 -5.96 9.28
N SER A 55 -31.41 -4.95 8.42
CA SER A 55 -31.54 -5.19 6.99
C SER A 55 -30.34 -5.98 6.45
N MET A 56 -30.48 -6.59 5.27
CA MET A 56 -29.37 -7.29 4.62
C MET A 56 -28.21 -6.33 4.30
N ASP A 57 -28.51 -5.10 3.85
CA ASP A 57 -27.51 -4.08 3.56
C ASP A 57 -26.73 -3.68 4.82
N GLU A 58 -27.42 -3.48 5.95
CA GLU A 58 -26.76 -3.18 7.23
C GLU A 58 -25.88 -4.33 7.73
N LEU A 59 -26.28 -5.56 7.43
CA LEU A 59 -25.51 -6.74 7.79
C LEU A 59 -24.25 -6.86 6.93
N LEU A 60 -24.36 -6.57 5.63
CA LEU A 60 -23.24 -6.51 4.68
C LEU A 60 -22.24 -5.42 5.05
N ASP A 61 -22.72 -4.21 5.38
CA ASP A 61 -21.86 -3.11 5.80
C ASP A 61 -21.05 -3.46 7.06
N VAL A 62 -21.71 -4.06 8.06
CA VAL A 62 -21.03 -4.48 9.28
C VAL A 62 -20.07 -5.64 9.03
N ALA A 63 -20.45 -6.61 8.20
CA ALA A 63 -19.56 -7.72 7.84
C ALA A 63 -18.32 -7.22 7.09
N GLY A 64 -18.49 -6.28 6.14
CA GLY A 64 -17.39 -5.69 5.38
C GLY A 64 -16.41 -4.91 6.25
N GLU A 65 -16.92 -4.09 7.19
CA GLU A 65 -16.06 -3.37 8.12
C GLU A 65 -15.39 -4.29 9.13
N ALA A 66 -16.11 -5.27 9.69
CA ALA A 66 -15.53 -6.24 10.62
C ALA A 66 -14.44 -7.09 9.93
N SER A 67 -14.65 -7.46 8.66
CA SER A 67 -13.68 -8.18 7.83
C SER A 67 -12.44 -7.34 7.62
N SER A 68 -12.60 -6.07 7.23
CA SER A 68 -11.49 -5.14 7.06
C SER A 68 -10.70 -4.95 8.36
N LEU A 69 -11.38 -4.78 9.51
CA LEU A 69 -10.72 -4.63 10.81
C LEU A 69 -9.97 -5.88 11.25
N HIS A 70 -10.52 -7.06 10.96
CA HIS A 70 -9.86 -8.33 11.23
C HIS A 70 -8.61 -8.48 10.36
N LYS A 71 -8.72 -8.15 9.08
CA LYS A 71 -7.60 -8.20 8.13
C LYS A 71 -6.48 -7.23 8.49
N VAL A 72 -6.79 -6.01 8.94
CA VAL A 72 -5.77 -5.06 9.42
C VAL A 72 -4.90 -5.66 10.54
N LEU A 73 -5.51 -6.35 11.52
CA LEU A 73 -4.74 -6.99 12.61
C LEU A 73 -3.86 -8.13 12.09
N MET A 74 -4.37 -8.91 11.13
CA MET A 74 -3.60 -9.98 10.48
C MET A 74 -2.42 -9.41 9.68
N ASP A 75 -2.64 -8.35 8.90
CA ASP A 75 -1.58 -7.72 8.12
C ASP A 75 -0.52 -7.08 9.02
N PHE A 76 -0.92 -6.44 10.12
CA PHE A 76 0.03 -5.92 11.13
C PHE A 76 0.91 -7.02 11.72
N ALA A 77 0.32 -8.17 12.08
CA ALA A 77 1.10 -9.30 12.59
C ALA A 77 2.04 -9.86 11.51
N GLU A 78 1.58 -9.99 10.26
CA GLU A 78 2.40 -10.45 9.13
C GLU A 78 3.56 -9.50 8.80
N GLU A 79 3.39 -8.21 9.04
CA GLU A 79 4.45 -7.19 8.88
C GLU A 79 5.42 -7.11 10.06
N GLY A 80 5.20 -7.89 11.12
CA GLY A 80 6.07 -7.95 12.30
C GLY A 80 5.66 -7.03 13.44
N TYR A 81 4.49 -6.37 13.38
CA TYR A 81 3.94 -5.57 14.48
C TYR A 81 3.17 -6.44 15.49
N THR A 82 3.69 -7.64 15.80
CA THR A 82 3.04 -8.61 16.69
C THR A 82 2.76 -8.03 18.06
N ASP A 83 3.71 -7.29 18.63
CA ASP A 83 3.55 -6.67 19.96
C ASP A 83 2.43 -5.64 20.01
N THR A 84 2.28 -4.85 18.93
CA THR A 84 1.18 -3.89 18.78
C THR A 84 -0.17 -4.62 18.70
N VAL A 85 -0.24 -5.70 17.92
CA VAL A 85 -1.45 -6.53 17.79
C VAL A 85 -1.80 -7.18 19.13
N ASP A 86 -0.84 -7.78 19.83
CA ASP A 86 -1.04 -8.43 21.13
C ASP A 86 -1.55 -7.45 22.19
N GLN A 87 -1.05 -6.22 22.20
CA GLN A 87 -1.53 -5.17 23.10
C GLN A 87 -2.97 -4.74 22.80
N ILE A 88 -3.35 -4.61 21.53
CA ILE A 88 -4.74 -4.29 21.15
C ILE A 88 -5.66 -5.46 21.51
N VAL A 89 -5.26 -6.69 21.16
CA VAL A 89 -6.06 -7.90 21.37
C VAL A 89 -6.26 -8.18 22.86
N SER A 90 -5.20 -8.11 23.68
CA SER A 90 -5.32 -8.32 25.13
C SER A 90 -6.24 -7.33 25.85
N GLN A 91 -6.46 -6.15 25.28
CA GLN A 91 -7.34 -5.12 25.86
C GLN A 91 -8.78 -5.15 25.31
N THR A 92 -9.01 -5.83 24.18
CA THR A 92 -10.28 -5.72 23.45
C THR A 92 -10.91 -7.06 23.06
N ASP A 93 -10.16 -8.15 23.10
CA ASP A 93 -10.49 -9.46 22.53
C ASP A 93 -10.90 -9.36 21.04
N ALA A 94 -10.30 -8.41 20.31
CA ALA A 94 -10.77 -8.01 18.97
C ALA A 94 -10.84 -9.17 17.98
N LEU A 95 -9.83 -10.04 17.91
CA LEU A 95 -9.80 -11.14 16.95
C LEU A 95 -10.98 -12.10 17.14
N GLU A 96 -11.20 -12.57 18.36
CA GLU A 96 -12.28 -13.52 18.66
C GLU A 96 -13.66 -12.88 18.42
N ARG A 97 -13.84 -11.64 18.87
CA ARG A 97 -15.13 -10.94 18.75
C ARG A 97 -15.46 -10.61 17.29
N LEU A 98 -14.49 -10.14 16.49
CA LEU A 98 -14.65 -9.91 15.06
C LEU A 98 -14.99 -11.22 14.33
N GLN A 99 -14.27 -12.31 14.62
CA GLN A 99 -14.55 -13.62 14.01
C GLN A 99 -15.97 -14.09 14.32
N ARG A 100 -16.46 -13.89 15.54
CA ARG A 100 -17.83 -14.21 15.94
C ARG A 100 -18.85 -13.39 15.15
N ILE A 101 -18.64 -12.08 15.05
CA ILE A 101 -19.50 -11.17 14.26
C ILE A 101 -19.56 -11.60 12.79
N LEU A 102 -18.42 -11.90 12.18
CA LEU A 102 -18.33 -12.36 10.80
C LEU A 102 -19.06 -13.69 10.60
N THR A 103 -18.86 -14.64 11.50
CA THR A 103 -19.52 -15.95 11.44
C THR A 103 -21.04 -15.79 11.50
N THR A 104 -21.55 -14.98 12.43
CA THR A 104 -22.99 -14.71 12.55
C THR A 104 -23.55 -13.98 11.33
N ALA A 105 -22.83 -13.02 10.78
CA ALA A 105 -23.25 -12.30 9.58
C ALA A 105 -23.32 -13.23 8.35
N LEU A 106 -22.28 -14.05 8.13
CA LEU A 106 -22.23 -15.00 7.04
C LEU A 106 -23.31 -16.08 7.13
N GLN A 107 -23.61 -16.60 8.33
CA GLN A 107 -24.71 -17.54 8.54
C GLN A 107 -26.08 -16.97 8.11
N ARG A 108 -26.26 -15.66 8.24
CA ARG A 108 -27.52 -14.96 7.91
C ARG A 108 -27.61 -14.54 6.44
N LEU A 109 -26.49 -14.08 5.87
CA LEU A 109 -26.41 -13.72 4.45
C LEU A 109 -26.55 -14.95 3.53
N GLY A 110 -26.34 -16.16 4.08
CA GLY A 110 -26.26 -17.38 3.29
C GLY A 110 -24.89 -17.51 2.61
N PRO A 111 -24.72 -18.44 1.65
CA PRO A 111 -23.47 -18.52 0.91
C PRO A 111 -23.28 -17.20 0.13
N PRO A 112 -22.21 -16.43 0.41
CA PRO A 112 -21.99 -15.16 -0.27
C PRO A 112 -21.90 -15.39 -1.78
N SER A 113 -22.48 -14.49 -2.56
CA SER A 113 -22.25 -14.38 -3.99
C SER A 113 -20.75 -14.20 -4.27
N GLU A 114 -20.32 -14.42 -5.50
CA GLU A 114 -18.91 -14.25 -5.89
C GLU A 114 -18.42 -12.82 -5.61
N ALA A 115 -19.27 -11.82 -5.84
CA ALA A 115 -18.99 -10.42 -5.50
C ALA A 115 -18.88 -10.18 -3.98
N GLU A 116 -19.69 -10.83 -3.16
CA GLU A 116 -19.61 -10.71 -1.69
C GLU A 116 -18.42 -11.48 -1.11
N ARG A 117 -18.05 -12.64 -1.70
CA ARG A 117 -16.83 -13.39 -1.33
C ARG A 117 -15.58 -12.57 -1.56
N PHE A 118 -15.58 -11.76 -2.63
CA PHE A 118 -14.52 -10.82 -2.91
C PHE A 118 -14.36 -9.82 -1.74
N TYR A 119 -15.44 -9.25 -1.21
CA TYR A 119 -15.35 -8.30 -0.09
C TYR A 119 -15.15 -8.94 1.30
N LEU A 120 -15.50 -10.21 1.48
CA LEU A 120 -15.47 -10.89 2.78
C LEU A 120 -14.26 -11.82 2.97
N CYS A 121 -13.48 -12.04 1.91
CA CYS A 121 -12.15 -12.67 1.88
C CYS A 121 -12.02 -13.93 2.78
N PRO A 122 -12.63 -15.07 2.40
CA PRO A 122 -12.57 -16.27 3.25
C PRO A 122 -11.19 -16.94 3.29
N GLU A 123 -10.32 -16.76 2.29
CA GLU A 123 -9.00 -17.41 2.25
C GLU A 123 -7.93 -16.54 1.57
N PRO A 124 -6.89 -16.06 2.29
CA PRO A 124 -5.72 -15.45 1.66
C PRO A 124 -4.92 -16.51 0.92
N VAL A 125 -4.76 -16.37 -0.40
CA VAL A 125 -3.85 -17.23 -1.18
C VAL A 125 -2.43 -16.75 -0.93
N ARG A 126 -1.76 -17.38 0.03
CA ARG A 126 -0.33 -17.18 0.28
C ARG A 126 0.47 -17.74 -0.89
N MET A 127 1.32 -16.90 -1.47
CA MET A 127 2.37 -17.38 -2.34
C MET A 127 3.35 -18.20 -1.52
N ASP A 128 3.74 -19.37 -2.00
CA ASP A 128 5.00 -19.95 -1.54
C ASP A 128 6.07 -18.91 -1.88
N THR A 129 6.75 -18.41 -0.84
CA THR A 129 7.77 -17.34 -0.91
C THR A 129 8.49 -17.35 -2.25
N ILE A 130 8.18 -16.37 -3.10
CA ILE A 130 9.15 -15.94 -4.10
C ILE A 130 10.36 -15.54 -3.27
N CYS A 131 11.49 -16.21 -3.51
CA CYS A 131 12.71 -16.02 -2.74
C CYS A 131 12.93 -14.51 -2.52
N GLY A 132 12.85 -14.08 -1.27
CA GLY A 132 13.31 -12.76 -0.81
C GLY A 132 14.84 -12.70 -0.83
N GLU A 133 15.45 -13.27 -1.88
CA GLU A 133 16.87 -13.25 -2.10
C GLU A 133 17.30 -11.79 -2.31
N PRO A 134 18.47 -11.42 -1.78
CA PRO A 134 18.96 -10.05 -1.92
C PRO A 134 19.16 -9.74 -3.41
N PHE A 135 18.89 -8.50 -3.80
CA PHE A 135 19.15 -7.96 -5.15
C PHE A 135 20.66 -7.89 -5.48
N GLU A 136 21.52 -8.61 -4.77
CA GLU A 136 22.96 -8.67 -5.04
C GLU A 136 23.23 -9.10 -6.49
N GLY A 137 23.95 -8.26 -7.23
CA GLY A 137 24.25 -8.50 -8.64
C GLY A 137 23.17 -8.01 -9.62
N GLY A 138 22.18 -7.25 -9.15
CA GLY A 138 21.18 -6.61 -10.00
C GLY A 138 21.77 -5.54 -10.92
N GLN A 139 21.19 -5.38 -12.11
CA GLN A 139 21.60 -4.30 -13.02
C GLN A 139 20.95 -2.98 -12.58
N THR A 140 21.75 -1.91 -12.56
CA THR A 140 21.28 -0.55 -12.24
C THR A 140 20.83 0.20 -13.50
N PHE A 141 19.74 0.95 -13.39
CA PHE A 141 19.17 1.77 -14.45
C PHE A 141 18.72 3.12 -13.91
N GLU A 142 18.65 4.14 -14.78
CA GLU A 142 17.87 5.33 -14.50
C GLU A 142 16.38 4.98 -14.54
N LEU A 143 15.58 5.52 -13.60
CA LEU A 143 14.19 5.14 -13.37
C LEU A 143 13.32 5.27 -14.62
N LEU A 144 13.32 6.41 -15.31
CA LEU A 144 12.45 6.61 -16.47
C LEU A 144 12.83 5.67 -17.62
N ALA A 145 14.12 5.53 -17.89
CA ALA A 145 14.63 4.56 -18.87
C ALA A 145 14.26 3.11 -18.50
N TYR A 146 14.25 2.78 -17.21
CA TYR A 146 13.83 1.48 -16.72
C TYR A 146 12.34 1.23 -16.91
N LEU A 147 11.49 2.21 -16.57
CA LEU A 147 10.04 2.14 -16.77
C LEU A 147 9.70 1.93 -18.25
N ASP A 148 10.36 2.66 -19.16
CA ASP A 148 10.19 2.46 -20.60
C ASP A 148 10.62 1.05 -21.00
N ARG A 149 11.76 0.55 -20.51
CA ARG A 149 12.22 -0.82 -20.81
C ARG A 149 11.19 -1.88 -20.39
N ILE A 150 10.71 -1.86 -19.15
CA ILE A 150 9.74 -2.87 -18.67
C ILE A 150 8.37 -2.71 -19.34
N ASP A 151 8.00 -1.48 -19.73
CA ASP A 151 6.81 -1.23 -20.52
C ASP A 151 6.88 -1.95 -21.87
N HIS A 152 8.03 -1.89 -22.56
CA HIS A 152 8.21 -2.58 -23.83
C HIS A 152 8.25 -4.11 -23.66
N GLN A 153 8.97 -4.61 -22.65
CA GLN A 153 9.13 -6.05 -22.41
C GLN A 153 7.82 -6.75 -22.07
N SER A 154 6.94 -6.10 -21.31
CA SER A 154 5.63 -6.64 -20.91
C SER A 154 4.58 -6.67 -22.02
N ASN A 155 4.90 -6.23 -23.24
CA ASN A 155 3.99 -6.38 -24.39
C ASN A 155 3.95 -7.82 -24.93
N ALA A 156 4.99 -8.62 -24.69
CA ALA A 156 5.03 -10.02 -25.11
C ALA A 156 4.31 -10.93 -24.11
N VAL A 157 3.76 -12.04 -24.61
CA VAL A 157 3.21 -13.10 -23.76
C VAL A 157 4.37 -13.80 -23.05
N ILE A 158 4.33 -13.83 -21.71
CA ILE A 158 5.37 -14.44 -20.88
C ILE A 158 4.94 -15.87 -20.48
N LYS A 159 5.84 -16.83 -20.68
CA LYS A 159 5.63 -18.24 -20.30
C LYS A 159 6.13 -18.48 -18.89
N ILE A 160 5.20 -18.73 -17.97
CA ILE A 160 5.49 -18.89 -16.53
C ILE A 160 5.47 -20.34 -16.06
N GLU A 161 5.34 -21.32 -16.96
CA GLU A 161 5.19 -22.73 -16.57
C GLU A 161 6.38 -23.26 -15.77
N HIS A 162 7.58 -22.77 -16.11
CA HIS A 162 8.82 -23.13 -15.45
C HIS A 162 8.96 -22.53 -14.04
N CYS A 163 8.12 -21.54 -13.68
CA CYS A 163 8.14 -20.88 -12.38
C CYS A 163 7.45 -21.69 -11.28
N PHE A 164 6.75 -22.78 -11.60
CA PHE A 164 5.92 -23.53 -10.66
C PHE A 164 6.26 -25.01 -10.63
N THR A 165 6.21 -25.60 -9.44
CA THR A 165 6.44 -27.04 -9.21
C THR A 165 5.26 -27.92 -9.60
N SER A 166 4.06 -27.34 -9.76
CA SER A 166 2.85 -28.06 -10.16
C SER A 166 1.86 -27.17 -10.91
N ARG A 167 1.03 -27.79 -11.75
CA ARG A 167 -0.05 -27.12 -12.50
C ARG A 167 -1.07 -26.46 -11.57
N ASP A 168 -1.42 -27.10 -10.46
CA ASP A 168 -2.44 -26.60 -9.53
C ASP A 168 -1.96 -25.34 -8.79
N ARG A 169 -0.68 -25.27 -8.41
CA ARG A 169 -0.09 -24.05 -7.85
C ARG A 169 -0.09 -22.92 -8.87
N ARG A 170 0.31 -23.21 -10.11
CA ARG A 170 0.26 -22.23 -11.21
C ARG A 170 -1.15 -21.70 -11.42
N GLN A 171 -2.15 -22.58 -11.49
CA GLN A 171 -3.54 -22.18 -11.72
C GLN A 171 -4.05 -21.26 -10.61
N ARG A 172 -3.87 -21.65 -9.34
CA ARG A 172 -4.28 -20.81 -8.20
C ARG A 172 -3.60 -19.45 -8.19
N TRP A 173 -2.32 -19.39 -8.57
CA TRP A 173 -1.60 -18.13 -8.73
C TRP A 173 -2.21 -17.28 -9.85
N GLN A 174 -2.41 -17.86 -11.04
CA GLN A 174 -3.00 -17.15 -12.18
C GLN A 174 -4.40 -16.61 -11.86
N ASP A 175 -5.23 -17.38 -11.16
CA ASP A 175 -6.57 -16.98 -10.75
C ASP A 175 -6.51 -15.78 -9.78
N LYS A 176 -5.64 -15.85 -8.76
CA LYS A 176 -5.41 -14.72 -7.84
C LYS A 176 -4.92 -13.48 -8.59
N THR A 177 -3.90 -13.64 -9.43
CA THR A 177 -3.33 -12.56 -10.22
C THR A 177 -4.38 -11.93 -11.13
N LEU A 178 -5.24 -12.72 -11.78
CA LEU A 178 -6.34 -12.21 -12.60
C LEU A 178 -7.29 -11.33 -11.79
N VAL A 179 -7.65 -11.74 -10.58
CA VAL A 179 -8.51 -10.96 -9.68
C VAL A 179 -7.85 -9.62 -9.31
N VAL A 180 -6.59 -9.65 -8.88
CA VAL A 180 -5.84 -8.44 -8.50
C VAL A 180 -5.64 -7.50 -9.70
N MET A 181 -5.29 -8.03 -10.87
CA MET A 181 -5.10 -7.19 -12.08
C MET A 181 -6.41 -6.57 -12.55
N THR A 182 -7.53 -7.31 -12.46
CA THR A 182 -8.86 -6.77 -12.77
C THR A 182 -9.19 -5.61 -11.83
N GLU A 183 -8.92 -5.79 -10.55
CA GLU A 183 -9.11 -4.76 -9.53
C GLU A 183 -8.25 -3.51 -9.78
N MET A 184 -6.99 -3.69 -10.18
CA MET A 184 -6.10 -2.58 -10.54
C MET A 184 -6.54 -1.85 -11.80
N VAL A 185 -7.15 -2.54 -12.77
CA VAL A 185 -7.76 -1.90 -13.94
C VAL A 185 -8.95 -1.04 -13.52
N GLU A 186 -9.78 -1.52 -12.60
CA GLU A 186 -10.91 -0.74 -12.08
C GLU A 186 -10.45 0.48 -11.26
N PHE A 187 -9.37 0.33 -10.48
CA PHE A 187 -8.74 1.46 -9.78
C PHE A 187 -8.22 2.50 -10.78
N LEU A 188 -7.49 2.10 -11.81
CA LEU A 188 -7.02 3.01 -12.85
C LEU A 188 -8.19 3.71 -13.57
N ASN A 189 -9.26 3.00 -13.91
CA ASN A 189 -10.45 3.60 -14.52
C ASN A 189 -11.09 4.67 -13.62
N TRP A 190 -11.09 4.45 -12.31
CA TRP A 190 -11.54 5.46 -11.36
C TRP A 190 -10.59 6.66 -11.28
N VAL A 191 -9.26 6.45 -11.28
CA VAL A 191 -8.26 7.54 -11.37
C VAL A 191 -8.46 8.35 -12.66
N LEU A 192 -8.73 7.71 -13.80
CA LEU A 192 -9.00 8.39 -15.06
C LEU A 192 -10.26 9.26 -15.00
N ARG A 193 -11.31 8.82 -14.30
CA ARG A 193 -12.51 9.65 -14.07
C ARG A 193 -12.18 10.90 -13.26
N ARG A 194 -11.31 10.79 -12.24
CA ARG A 194 -10.83 11.95 -11.46
C ARG A 194 -10.02 12.91 -12.31
N LEU A 195 -9.08 12.40 -13.10
CA LEU A 195 -8.27 13.22 -14.01
C LEU A 195 -9.12 13.93 -15.09
N ARG A 196 -10.21 13.30 -15.56
CA ARG A 196 -11.17 13.97 -16.48
C ARG A 196 -11.91 15.14 -15.83
N GLN A 197 -12.19 15.06 -14.53
CA GLN A 197 -12.80 16.16 -13.76
C GLN A 197 -11.81 17.30 -13.52
N GLN A 198 -10.51 17.03 -13.63
CA GLN A 198 -9.42 17.98 -13.36
C GLN A 198 -8.37 17.92 -14.49
N PRO A 199 -8.68 18.42 -15.69
CA PRO A 199 -7.81 18.26 -16.87
C PRO A 199 -6.43 18.93 -16.74
N GLN A 200 -6.29 19.89 -15.81
CA GLN A 200 -5.03 20.54 -15.51
C GLN A 200 -4.15 19.75 -14.53
N ALA A 201 -4.71 18.74 -13.85
CA ALA A 201 -3.97 17.96 -12.88
C ALA A 201 -2.90 17.08 -13.54
N VAL A 202 -1.70 17.06 -12.96
CA VAL A 202 -0.59 16.19 -13.39
C VAL A 202 -0.62 14.94 -12.51
N PRO A 203 -0.81 13.73 -13.07
CA PRO A 203 -0.79 12.52 -12.26
C PRO A 203 0.62 12.24 -11.74
N VAL A 204 0.74 12.01 -10.43
CA VAL A 204 2.00 11.69 -9.75
C VAL A 204 1.83 10.34 -9.02
N PRO A 205 2.05 9.20 -9.71
CA PRO A 205 2.06 7.89 -9.06
C PRO A 205 3.26 7.77 -8.12
N LEU A 206 2.99 7.51 -6.84
CA LEU A 206 4.04 7.23 -5.86
C LEU A 206 4.52 5.79 -6.06
N LEU A 207 5.67 5.67 -6.73
CA LEU A 207 6.20 4.38 -7.15
C LEU A 207 6.66 3.58 -5.93
N ARG A 208 5.90 2.52 -5.70
CA ARG A 208 6.22 1.28 -5.01
C ARG A 208 5.09 0.33 -5.40
N ASP A 209 3.89 0.74 -5.02
CA ASP A 209 2.67 -0.04 -5.16
C ASP A 209 1.72 0.54 -6.24
N THR A 210 2.18 1.55 -6.99
CA THR A 210 1.42 2.20 -8.08
C THR A 210 2.10 2.05 -9.46
N LEU A 211 3.03 1.09 -9.61
CA LEU A 211 3.70 0.83 -10.90
C LEU A 211 2.70 0.52 -12.01
N LEU A 212 1.71 -0.33 -11.74
CA LEU A 212 0.66 -0.65 -12.71
C LEU A 212 -0.13 0.60 -13.13
N VAL A 213 -0.40 1.51 -12.21
CA VAL A 213 -1.08 2.78 -12.50
C VAL A 213 -0.20 3.65 -13.41
N GLN A 214 1.10 3.79 -13.11
CA GLN A 214 2.06 4.52 -13.96
C GLN A 214 2.07 3.99 -15.40
N LEU A 215 2.25 2.68 -15.58
CA LEU A 215 2.30 2.05 -16.91
C LEU A 215 0.94 2.12 -17.62
N GLY A 216 -0.15 1.98 -16.88
CA GLY A 216 -1.51 2.12 -17.39
C GLY A 216 -1.82 3.53 -17.89
N LEU A 217 -1.40 4.58 -17.16
CA LEU A 217 -1.52 5.97 -17.59
C LEU A 217 -0.73 6.25 -18.87
N GLN A 218 0.48 5.69 -19.00
CA GLN A 218 1.24 5.76 -20.25
C GLN A 218 0.55 5.03 -21.41
N LEU A 219 -0.07 3.87 -21.13
CA LEU A 219 -0.78 3.09 -22.14
C LEU A 219 -2.02 3.84 -22.66
N VAL A 220 -2.88 4.34 -21.78
CA VAL A 220 -4.11 5.06 -22.20
C VAL A 220 -3.79 6.32 -23.01
N ARG A 221 -2.70 7.03 -22.67
CA ARG A 221 -2.22 8.18 -23.46
C ARG A 221 -1.82 7.77 -24.88
N ARG A 222 -1.11 6.65 -25.03
CA ARG A 222 -0.77 6.09 -26.36
C ARG A 222 -2.00 5.69 -27.18
N HIS A 223 -3.10 5.35 -26.50
CA HIS A 223 -4.40 5.10 -27.11
C HIS A 223 -5.28 6.36 -27.29
N GLY A 224 -4.70 7.56 -27.11
CA GLY A 224 -5.37 8.84 -27.38
C GLY A 224 -6.32 9.34 -26.28
N ILE A 225 -6.35 8.70 -25.11
CA ILE A 225 -7.13 9.21 -23.97
C ILE A 225 -6.40 10.44 -23.40
N PRO A 226 -7.06 11.61 -23.30
CA PRO A 226 -6.40 12.85 -22.91
C PRO A 226 -6.08 12.85 -21.41
N VAL A 227 -4.83 12.51 -21.09
CA VAL A 227 -4.26 12.57 -19.75
C VAL A 227 -2.89 13.24 -19.85
N ARG A 228 -2.56 14.13 -18.90
CA ARG A 228 -1.22 14.73 -18.83
C ARG A 228 -0.16 13.65 -18.59
N GLU A 229 1.07 13.95 -18.96
CA GLU A 229 2.15 12.98 -18.75
C GLU A 229 2.32 12.65 -17.27
N PRO A 230 2.26 11.35 -16.89
CA PRO A 230 2.45 10.98 -15.50
C PRO A 230 3.91 11.19 -15.08
N LYS A 231 4.09 11.76 -13.89
CA LYS A 231 5.39 12.08 -13.31
C LYS A 231 5.63 11.16 -12.10
N PRO A 232 6.20 9.97 -12.31
CA PRO A 232 6.37 9.00 -11.24
C PRO A 232 7.35 9.51 -10.18
N LEU A 233 7.07 9.18 -8.93
CA LEU A 233 7.90 9.58 -7.80
C LEU A 233 8.18 8.36 -6.92
N LEU A 234 9.43 7.89 -6.91
CA LEU A 234 9.85 6.75 -6.09
C LEU A 234 10.20 7.23 -4.66
N LEU A 235 9.22 7.20 -3.77
CA LEU A 235 9.40 7.36 -2.32
C LEU A 235 9.08 6.04 -1.63
N SER A 236 10.10 5.44 -1.05
CA SER A 236 9.98 4.19 -0.32
C SER A 236 10.69 4.30 1.02
N ARG A 237 10.52 3.31 1.89
CA ARG A 237 11.36 3.19 3.10
C ARG A 237 12.86 3.19 2.76
N LYS A 238 13.25 2.63 1.61
CA LYS A 238 14.64 2.68 1.10
C LYS A 238 15.11 4.08 0.73
N PHE A 239 14.21 4.97 0.32
CA PHE A 239 14.54 6.38 0.18
C PHE A 239 14.84 7.01 1.55
N LEU A 240 14.06 6.66 2.58
CA LEU A 240 14.33 7.10 3.95
C LEU A 240 15.65 6.55 4.50
N ASP A 241 16.04 5.33 4.12
CA ASP A 241 17.34 4.73 4.49
C ASP A 241 18.55 5.56 4.00
N THR A 242 18.37 6.49 3.05
CA THR A 242 19.44 7.43 2.63
C THR A 242 19.71 8.53 3.65
N PHE A 243 18.86 8.67 4.67
CA PHE A 243 19.02 9.60 5.78
C PHE A 243 19.46 8.83 7.04
N GLN A 244 20.34 9.45 7.84
CA GLN A 244 20.94 8.84 9.04
C GLN A 244 19.88 8.28 10.02
N ASP A 245 18.70 8.91 10.10
CA ASP A 245 17.60 8.53 10.98
C ASP A 245 16.27 8.31 10.21
N GLY A 246 16.33 7.66 9.04
CA GLY A 246 15.16 7.45 8.16
C GLY A 246 13.92 6.86 8.85
N ALA A 247 14.11 5.89 9.75
CA ALA A 247 13.02 5.29 10.53
C ALA A 247 12.33 6.31 11.46
N ALA A 248 13.11 7.17 12.13
CA ALA A 248 12.57 8.22 13.00
C ALA A 248 11.79 9.28 12.22
N ILE A 249 12.18 9.56 10.97
CA ILE A 249 11.43 10.47 10.09
C ILE A 249 10.06 9.89 9.74
N TYR A 250 10.01 8.61 9.39
CA TYR A 250 8.74 7.93 9.10
C TYR A 250 7.83 7.92 10.33
N ASP A 251 8.40 7.60 11.49
CA ASP A 251 7.69 7.56 12.75
C ASP A 251 7.14 8.94 13.16
N ALA A 252 7.95 10.00 13.01
CA ALA A 252 7.49 11.37 13.20
C ALA A 252 6.28 11.74 12.31
N LEU A 253 6.33 11.38 11.02
CA LEU A 253 5.22 11.66 10.10
C LEU A 253 3.96 10.84 10.41
N SER A 254 4.14 9.56 10.77
CA SER A 254 3.05 8.61 10.97
C SER A 254 2.50 8.66 12.39
N SER A 255 3.31 8.34 13.39
CA SER A 255 2.89 8.20 14.79
C SER A 255 2.61 9.57 15.42
N ASP A 256 3.59 10.47 15.40
CA ASP A 256 3.48 11.74 16.14
C ASP A 256 2.55 12.73 15.45
N VAL A 257 2.73 12.92 14.14
CA VAL A 257 1.93 13.89 13.38
C VAL A 257 0.55 13.32 13.04
N PHE A 258 0.48 12.24 12.26
CA PHE A 258 -0.80 11.73 11.76
C PHE A 258 -1.67 11.14 12.87
N TYR A 259 -1.18 10.15 13.62
CA TYR A 259 -1.95 9.57 14.73
C TYR A 259 -2.13 10.52 15.90
N GLY A 260 -1.20 11.44 16.16
CA GLY A 260 -1.41 12.52 17.12
C GLY A 260 -2.61 13.42 16.78
N ILE A 261 -2.83 13.75 15.51
CA ILE A 261 -4.03 14.50 15.08
C ILE A 261 -5.31 13.69 15.31
N LEU A 262 -5.31 12.40 14.94
CA LEU A 262 -6.46 11.52 15.11
C LEU A 262 -6.78 11.28 16.59
N HIS A 263 -5.76 11.21 17.45
CA HIS A 263 -5.99 11.07 18.89
C HIS A 263 -6.59 12.35 19.50
N GLU A 264 -6.10 13.52 19.12
CA GLU A 264 -6.60 14.81 19.62
C GLU A 264 -8.04 15.10 19.19
N GLN A 265 -8.52 14.51 18.09
CA GLN A 265 -9.86 14.75 17.57
C GLN A 265 -10.57 13.48 17.10
N ASN A 266 -11.68 13.16 17.77
CA ASN A 266 -12.51 12.01 17.43
C ASN A 266 -13.14 12.07 16.01
N ALA A 267 -13.26 13.26 15.39
CA ALA A 267 -13.74 13.42 14.02
C ALA A 267 -13.11 14.66 13.36
N CYS A 268 -12.53 14.49 12.18
CA CYS A 268 -12.06 15.58 11.32
C CYS A 268 -12.34 15.25 9.85
N ASP A 269 -12.55 16.27 9.02
CA ASP A 269 -12.62 16.10 7.56
C ASP A 269 -11.22 16.14 6.93
N LEU A 270 -11.11 15.74 5.65
CA LEU A 270 -9.83 15.71 4.93
C LEU A 270 -9.14 17.08 4.91
N THR A 271 -9.89 18.16 4.74
CA THR A 271 -9.35 19.53 4.71
C THR A 271 -8.68 19.89 6.02
N THR A 272 -9.36 19.60 7.14
CA THR A 272 -8.88 19.82 8.50
C THR A 272 -7.65 18.96 8.78
N LEU A 273 -7.67 17.68 8.39
CA LEU A 273 -6.53 16.79 8.51
C LEU A 273 -5.31 17.32 7.75
N ARG A 274 -5.48 17.73 6.47
CA ARG A 274 -4.39 18.30 5.66
C ARG A 274 -3.79 19.55 6.29
N HIS A 275 -4.62 20.48 6.77
CA HIS A 275 -4.16 21.71 7.38
C HIS A 275 -3.33 21.45 8.64
N ARG A 276 -3.83 20.57 9.53
CA ARG A 276 -3.14 20.22 10.78
C ARG A 276 -1.89 19.40 10.54
N PHE A 277 -1.93 18.45 9.61
CA PHE A 277 -0.77 17.67 9.21
C PHE A 277 0.33 18.61 8.74
N ALA A 278 0.02 19.56 7.86
CA ALA A 278 0.98 20.53 7.37
C ALA A 278 1.57 21.41 8.50
N ALA A 279 0.73 21.87 9.43
CA ALA A 279 1.19 22.69 10.56
C ALA A 279 2.12 21.91 11.49
N LYS A 280 1.73 20.69 11.89
CA LYS A 280 2.52 19.84 12.78
C LYS A 280 3.80 19.34 12.12
N ALA A 281 3.74 18.84 10.89
CA ALA A 281 4.90 18.30 10.18
C ALA A 281 5.99 19.36 9.97
N ARG A 282 5.64 20.62 9.66
CA ARG A 282 6.62 21.70 9.48
C ARG A 282 7.36 22.10 10.77
N ALA A 283 6.74 21.87 11.93
CA ALA A 283 7.29 22.24 13.22
C ALA A 283 7.89 21.03 13.97
N HIS A 284 7.79 19.82 13.41
CA HIS A 284 8.17 18.61 14.12
C HIS A 284 9.70 18.45 14.20
N PRO A 285 10.31 18.31 15.39
CA PRO A 285 11.76 18.21 15.54
C PRO A 285 12.33 16.92 14.93
N GLY A 286 11.52 15.86 14.84
CA GLY A 286 11.91 14.58 14.21
C GLY A 286 11.96 14.61 12.67
N ILE A 287 11.63 15.75 12.04
CA ILE A 287 11.67 15.91 10.58
C ILE A 287 12.81 16.87 10.22
N PRO A 288 13.98 16.37 9.79
CA PRO A 288 15.15 17.20 9.60
C PRO A 288 15.02 18.11 8.36
N ALA A 289 15.67 19.27 8.41
CA ALA A 289 15.70 20.22 7.31
C ALA A 289 16.31 19.60 6.03
N SER A 290 17.28 18.68 6.17
CA SER A 290 17.88 17.95 5.05
C SER A 290 16.87 17.07 4.30
N PHE A 291 16.02 16.33 5.03
CA PHE A 291 14.93 15.54 4.43
C PHE A 291 13.88 16.43 3.76
N THR A 292 13.53 17.55 4.40
CA THR A 292 12.64 18.56 3.82
C THR A 292 13.19 19.12 2.52
N GLN A 293 14.47 19.50 2.50
CA GLN A 293 15.12 20.03 1.30
C GLN A 293 15.21 18.97 0.20
N ALA A 294 15.65 17.76 0.51
CA ALA A 294 15.72 16.67 -0.46
C ALA A 294 14.35 16.34 -1.07
N SER A 295 13.28 16.36 -0.27
CA SER A 295 11.91 16.18 -0.76
C SER A 295 11.48 17.33 -1.69
N ARG A 296 11.86 18.58 -1.37
CA ARG A 296 11.59 19.74 -2.23
C ARG A 296 12.35 19.66 -3.54
N ASP A 297 13.62 19.27 -3.50
CA ASP A 297 14.46 19.14 -4.68
C ASP A 297 13.93 18.06 -5.62
N TYR A 298 13.49 16.92 -5.05
CA TYR A 298 12.86 15.85 -5.82
C TYR A 298 11.54 16.31 -6.46
N LEU A 299 10.68 17.02 -5.71
CA LEU A 299 9.45 17.62 -6.27
C LEU A 299 9.74 18.65 -7.37
N ALA A 300 10.77 19.50 -7.19
CA ALA A 300 11.17 20.48 -8.18
C ALA A 300 11.68 19.83 -9.47
N ALA A 301 12.41 18.72 -9.36
CA ALA A 301 12.92 17.95 -10.50
C ALA A 301 11.81 17.35 -11.37
N LEU A 302 10.59 17.13 -10.83
CA LEU A 302 9.45 16.68 -11.63
C LEU A 302 8.95 17.74 -12.62
N ALA A 303 9.29 19.02 -12.40
CA ALA A 303 8.93 20.15 -13.26
C ALA A 303 7.43 20.14 -13.63
N LEU A 304 6.57 20.01 -12.62
CA LEU A 304 5.12 19.92 -12.81
C LEU A 304 4.56 21.18 -13.47
N ASP A 305 3.78 21.00 -14.53
CA ASP A 305 3.14 22.07 -15.31
C ASP A 305 1.65 22.25 -14.94
N GLY A 306 1.28 21.86 -13.71
CA GLY A 306 -0.07 21.94 -13.14
C GLY A 306 -0.12 21.41 -11.70
N PRO A 307 -1.29 21.47 -11.04
CA PRO A 307 -1.45 20.90 -9.70
C PRO A 307 -1.26 19.38 -9.73
N PRO A 308 -0.57 18.77 -8.74
CA PRO A 308 -0.40 17.33 -8.70
C PRO A 308 -1.71 16.62 -8.30
N LEU A 309 -1.95 15.46 -8.90
CA LEU A 309 -2.82 14.43 -8.35
C LEU A 309 -1.93 13.28 -7.86
N MET A 310 -1.65 13.25 -6.57
CA MET A 310 -0.85 12.20 -5.94
C MET A 310 -1.64 10.89 -5.94
N ILE A 311 -1.09 9.81 -6.51
CA ILE A 311 -1.76 8.51 -6.55
C ILE A 311 -0.95 7.54 -5.70
N GLU A 312 -1.60 6.93 -4.72
CA GLU A 312 -0.97 6.09 -3.69
C GLU A 312 -1.89 4.90 -3.36
N SER A 313 -1.31 3.79 -2.91
CA SER A 313 -2.09 2.70 -2.31
C SER A 313 -1.86 2.57 -0.81
N GLY A 314 -0.77 3.13 -0.28
CA GLY A 314 -0.44 3.11 1.14
C GLY A 314 -1.59 3.54 2.05
N MET A 315 -1.82 2.74 3.09
CA MET A 315 -3.02 2.77 3.94
C MET A 315 -3.34 4.11 4.62
N HIS A 316 -2.35 4.96 4.92
CA HIS A 316 -2.55 6.25 5.61
C HIS A 316 -2.40 7.46 4.69
N GLY A 317 -1.76 7.30 3.52
CA GLY A 317 -1.44 8.43 2.64
C GLY A 317 -0.48 9.46 3.25
N THR A 318 0.43 9.06 4.15
CA THR A 318 1.37 9.96 4.85
C THR A 318 2.33 10.67 3.89
N PHE A 319 2.87 9.97 2.89
CA PHE A 319 3.72 10.59 1.87
C PHE A 319 2.97 11.58 0.98
N PRO A 320 1.78 11.27 0.41
CA PRO A 320 0.95 12.28 -0.24
C PRO A 320 0.71 13.53 0.62
N LEU A 321 0.35 13.36 1.91
CA LEU A 321 0.14 14.48 2.83
C LEU A 321 1.42 15.31 3.04
N TRP A 322 2.56 14.65 3.17
CA TRP A 322 3.87 15.30 3.27
C TRP A 322 4.24 16.10 2.02
N LEU A 323 4.12 15.50 0.84
CA LEU A 323 4.45 16.17 -0.42
C LEU A 323 3.54 17.36 -0.69
N LEU A 324 2.23 17.20 -0.47
CA LEU A 324 1.28 18.31 -0.58
C LEU A 324 1.62 19.43 0.42
N THR A 325 2.09 19.11 1.63
CA THR A 325 2.55 20.11 2.61
C THR A 325 3.71 20.94 2.06
N LEU A 326 4.65 20.34 1.35
CA LEU A 326 5.80 21.03 0.74
C LEU A 326 5.39 21.92 -0.43
N MET A 327 4.31 21.56 -1.12
CA MET A 327 3.73 22.28 -2.26
C MET A 327 2.66 23.31 -1.84
N GLY A 328 2.63 23.74 -0.56
CA GLY A 328 1.67 24.72 -0.09
C GLY A 328 0.21 24.22 -0.11
N ASN A 329 0.02 22.91 -0.01
CA ASN A 329 -1.26 22.20 -0.15
C ASN A 329 -1.94 22.38 -1.53
N VAL A 330 -1.18 22.72 -2.57
CA VAL A 330 -1.67 22.72 -3.94
C VAL A 330 -1.80 21.28 -4.45
N GLY A 331 -2.94 20.95 -5.04
CA GLY A 331 -3.24 19.64 -5.61
C GLY A 331 -4.09 18.74 -4.72
N GLU A 332 -4.27 17.51 -5.20
CA GLU A 332 -5.12 16.49 -4.61
C GLU A 332 -4.37 15.17 -4.47
N MET A 333 -4.99 14.23 -3.78
CA MET A 333 -4.50 12.87 -3.65
C MET A 333 -5.66 11.89 -3.82
N VAL A 334 -5.33 10.71 -4.32
CA VAL A 334 -6.26 9.60 -4.44
C VAL A 334 -5.60 8.31 -3.97
N LEU A 335 -6.40 7.48 -3.32
CA LEU A 335 -5.97 6.24 -2.69
C LEU A 335 -6.72 5.05 -3.27
N TYR A 336 -6.05 3.90 -3.40
CA TYR A 336 -6.74 2.63 -3.69
C TYR A 336 -7.76 2.31 -2.59
N THR A 337 -7.30 2.27 -1.34
CA THR A 337 -8.13 2.07 -0.15
C THR A 337 -7.41 2.70 1.06
N THR A 338 -7.97 2.53 2.24
CA THR A 338 -7.36 3.01 3.50
C THR A 338 -7.81 2.12 4.64
N VAL A 339 -7.23 2.33 5.83
CA VAL A 339 -7.70 1.67 7.05
C VAL A 339 -9.14 2.05 7.41
N PRO A 340 -9.89 1.15 8.07
CA PRO A 340 -11.31 1.39 8.34
C PRO A 340 -11.61 2.70 9.10
N TRP A 341 -10.76 3.09 10.05
CA TRP A 341 -10.93 4.33 10.81
C TRP A 341 -10.73 5.61 9.99
N MET A 342 -10.20 5.50 8.77
CA MET A 342 -10.00 6.63 7.85
C MET A 342 -11.07 6.71 6.76
N TYR A 343 -11.95 5.71 6.60
CA TYR A 343 -12.95 5.69 5.53
C TYR A 343 -13.87 6.91 5.50
N ALA A 344 -14.25 7.44 6.67
CA ALA A 344 -15.08 8.64 6.73
C ALA A 344 -14.31 9.91 6.29
N ILE A 345 -13.04 10.01 6.69
CA ILE A 345 -12.19 11.16 6.39
C ILE A 345 -11.81 11.17 4.90
N TYR A 346 -11.51 10.00 4.35
CA TYR A 346 -11.01 9.83 2.98
C TYR A 346 -12.07 9.43 1.97
N GLN A 347 -13.36 9.46 2.33
CA GLN A 347 -14.46 8.97 1.48
C GLN A 347 -14.45 9.51 0.04
N ASP A 348 -14.02 10.77 -0.14
CA ASP A 348 -14.03 11.44 -1.44
C ASP A 348 -12.77 11.15 -2.27
N ILE A 349 -11.76 10.50 -1.69
CA ILE A 349 -10.46 10.25 -2.31
C ILE A 349 -10.03 8.79 -2.29
N VAL A 350 -10.80 7.89 -1.66
CA VAL A 350 -10.55 6.44 -1.73
C VAL A 350 -11.40 5.83 -2.84
N PHE A 351 -10.81 4.91 -3.61
CA PHE A 351 -11.53 4.20 -4.65
C PHE A 351 -12.63 3.30 -4.07
N ARG A 352 -12.33 2.61 -2.97
CA ARG A 352 -13.32 1.77 -2.27
C ARG A 352 -13.00 1.59 -0.79
N LYS A 353 -14.03 1.18 -0.04
CA LYS A 353 -13.92 0.77 1.37
C LYS A 353 -13.64 -0.73 1.48
N ASN A 354 -12.60 -1.21 0.80
CA ASN A 354 -12.18 -2.61 0.85
C ASN A 354 -10.69 -2.66 1.17
N TYR A 355 -10.36 -2.98 2.41
CA TYR A 355 -8.98 -3.13 2.86
C TYR A 355 -8.40 -4.49 2.47
N ASN A 356 -9.25 -5.50 2.22
CA ASN A 356 -8.81 -6.90 2.12
C ASN A 356 -7.76 -7.15 1.03
N TYR A 357 -7.86 -6.43 -0.08
CA TYR A 357 -6.93 -6.56 -1.20
C TYR A 357 -5.76 -5.60 -1.17
N LEU A 358 -5.68 -4.70 -0.18
CA LEU A 358 -4.58 -3.75 -0.12
C LEU A 358 -3.24 -4.48 -0.13
N ARG A 359 -3.09 -5.43 0.79
CA ARG A 359 -1.87 -6.23 0.89
C ARG A 359 -1.59 -7.05 -0.37
N ASP A 360 -2.63 -7.65 -0.97
CA ASP A 360 -2.48 -8.42 -2.21
C ASP A 360 -2.00 -7.54 -3.37
N ILE A 361 -2.45 -6.28 -3.46
CA ILE A 361 -2.00 -5.31 -4.46
C ILE A 361 -0.57 -4.84 -4.19
N GLU A 362 -0.21 -4.58 -2.94
CA GLU A 362 1.15 -4.14 -2.57
C GLU A 362 2.19 -5.25 -2.79
N THR A 363 1.78 -6.52 -2.66
CA THR A 363 2.68 -7.69 -2.70
C THR A 363 2.66 -8.48 -4.01
N ILE A 364 2.07 -7.93 -5.08
CA ILE A 364 2.28 -8.53 -6.41
C ILE A 364 3.78 -8.49 -6.77
N VAL A 365 4.23 -9.43 -7.58
CA VAL A 365 5.66 -9.60 -7.89
C VAL A 365 6.24 -8.35 -8.55
N ALA A 366 5.47 -7.71 -9.43
CA ALA A 366 5.86 -6.50 -10.14
C ALA A 366 6.08 -5.29 -9.22
N HIS A 367 5.38 -5.22 -8.07
CA HIS A 367 5.52 -4.14 -7.10
C HIS A 367 6.63 -4.42 -6.10
N ASP A 368 6.66 -5.61 -5.51
CA ASP A 368 7.51 -5.90 -4.35
C ASP A 368 8.90 -6.43 -4.73
N HIS A 369 9.05 -7.04 -5.91
CA HIS A 369 10.25 -7.81 -6.23
C HIS A 369 10.90 -7.50 -7.58
N LEU A 370 10.25 -6.77 -8.49
CA LEU A 370 10.82 -6.50 -9.82
C LEU A 370 12.03 -5.58 -9.77
N PHE A 371 11.94 -4.48 -9.04
CA PHE A 371 13.03 -3.52 -8.88
C PHE A 371 12.95 -2.82 -7.53
N ARG A 372 14.06 -2.23 -7.10
CA ARG A 372 14.12 -1.40 -5.89
C ARG A 372 14.84 -0.09 -6.14
N PHE A 373 14.60 0.89 -5.28
CA PHE A 373 15.43 2.08 -5.20
C PHE A 373 16.89 1.70 -4.92
N SER A 374 17.83 2.28 -5.66
CA SER A 374 19.27 2.09 -5.46
C SER A 374 19.91 3.35 -4.87
N THR A 375 19.90 4.46 -5.61
CA THR A 375 20.51 5.72 -5.18
C THR A 375 19.96 6.90 -5.99
N ILE A 376 20.34 8.12 -5.62
CA ILE A 376 20.18 9.33 -6.43
C ILE A 376 21.57 9.82 -6.81
N SER A 377 21.81 10.02 -8.11
CA SER A 377 23.07 10.54 -8.65
C SER A 377 22.78 11.58 -9.72
N ASP A 378 23.42 12.75 -9.63
CA ASP A 378 23.27 13.86 -10.59
C ASP A 378 21.80 14.24 -10.88
N GLY A 379 20.98 14.26 -9.82
CA GLY A 379 19.54 14.58 -9.92
C GLY A 379 18.69 13.48 -10.57
N LYS A 380 19.26 12.31 -10.86
CA LYS A 380 18.57 11.16 -11.43
C LYS A 380 18.35 10.07 -10.39
N VAL A 381 17.18 9.45 -10.45
CA VAL A 381 16.82 8.33 -9.58
C VAL A 381 17.28 7.05 -10.25
N LEU A 382 18.10 6.27 -9.54
CA LEU A 382 18.59 4.99 -10.00
C LEU A 382 17.86 3.85 -9.29
N VAL A 383 17.52 2.83 -10.06
CA VAL A 383 16.87 1.60 -9.59
C VAL A 383 17.70 0.38 -9.93
N GLU A 384 17.59 -0.65 -9.11
CA GLU A 384 18.22 -1.95 -9.33
C GLU A 384 17.13 -2.98 -9.64
N GLU A 385 17.25 -3.63 -10.79
CA GLU A 385 16.36 -4.72 -11.21
C GLU A 385 16.75 -6.02 -10.53
N THR A 386 15.76 -6.88 -10.27
CA THR A 386 15.99 -8.21 -9.70
C THR A 386 16.90 -9.06 -10.62
N PRO A 387 17.92 -9.74 -10.05
CA PRO A 387 18.73 -10.68 -10.83
C PRO A 387 18.02 -12.02 -11.05
N HIS A 388 16.89 -12.28 -10.36
CA HIS A 388 16.22 -13.59 -10.36
C HIS A 388 15.30 -13.75 -11.58
N PRO A 389 15.58 -14.72 -12.48
CA PRO A 389 14.79 -14.92 -13.70
C PRO A 389 13.31 -15.25 -13.42
N ILE A 390 13.05 -16.08 -12.39
CA ILE A 390 11.67 -16.46 -12.01
C ILE A 390 10.87 -15.22 -11.59
N THR A 391 11.44 -14.38 -10.71
CA THR A 391 10.83 -13.13 -10.28
C THR A 391 10.55 -12.21 -11.46
N ARG A 392 11.53 -12.06 -12.36
CA ARG A 392 11.38 -11.25 -13.58
C ARG A 392 10.22 -11.75 -14.44
N ASP A 393 10.14 -13.04 -14.72
CA ASP A 393 9.13 -13.61 -15.61
C ASP A 393 7.72 -13.52 -15.00
N LEU A 394 7.58 -13.76 -13.69
CA LEU A 394 6.31 -13.57 -13.00
C LEU A 394 5.87 -12.10 -13.00
N ALA A 395 6.77 -11.17 -12.71
CA ALA A 395 6.46 -9.74 -12.76
C ALA A 395 6.06 -9.29 -14.18
N LEU A 396 6.82 -9.68 -15.22
CA LEU A 396 6.48 -9.34 -16.59
C LEU A 396 5.15 -9.96 -17.03
N TYR A 397 4.80 -11.15 -16.53
CA TYR A 397 3.48 -11.75 -16.75
C TYR A 397 2.36 -10.92 -16.12
N GLU A 398 2.51 -10.47 -14.87
CA GLU A 398 1.55 -9.58 -14.20
C GLU A 398 1.34 -8.28 -14.99
N LEU A 399 2.44 -7.63 -15.38
CA LEU A 399 2.40 -6.41 -16.21
C LEU A 399 1.69 -6.66 -17.54
N HIS A 400 1.97 -7.79 -18.20
CA HIS A 400 1.33 -8.18 -19.45
C HIS A 400 -0.18 -8.39 -19.27
N LEU A 401 -0.57 -9.14 -18.24
CA LEU A 401 -1.96 -9.44 -17.93
C LEU A 401 -2.75 -8.16 -17.66
N PHE A 402 -2.22 -7.26 -16.83
CA PHE A 402 -2.81 -5.95 -16.55
C PHE A 402 -3.04 -5.15 -17.83
N LYS A 403 -2.03 -5.02 -18.69
CA LYS A 403 -2.15 -4.28 -19.96
C LYS A 403 -3.17 -4.89 -20.89
N MET A 404 -3.22 -6.22 -20.95
CA MET A 404 -4.18 -6.95 -21.78
C MET A 404 -5.62 -6.69 -21.31
N LEU A 405 -5.88 -6.73 -20.01
CA LEU A 405 -7.18 -6.40 -19.42
C LEU A 405 -7.55 -4.92 -19.65
N LEU A 406 -6.60 -4.01 -19.46
CA LEU A 406 -6.82 -2.58 -19.66
C LEU A 406 -7.16 -2.26 -21.13
N LYS A 407 -6.46 -2.86 -22.10
CA LYS A 407 -6.75 -2.68 -23.53
C LYS A 407 -8.19 -3.08 -23.88
N ARG A 408 -8.71 -4.17 -23.31
CA ARG A 408 -10.11 -4.57 -23.51
C ARG A 408 -11.05 -3.45 -23.09
N LYS A 409 -10.85 -2.90 -21.88
CA LYS A 409 -11.66 -1.79 -21.34
C LYS A 409 -11.52 -0.45 -22.08
N ILE A 410 -10.42 -0.23 -22.81
CA ILE A 410 -10.24 0.97 -23.66
C ILE A 410 -11.05 0.84 -24.96
N HIS A 411 -11.25 -0.39 -25.44
CA HIS A 411 -11.94 -0.68 -26.70
C HIS A 411 -13.42 -1.02 -26.54
N ASP A 412 -13.85 -1.34 -25.32
CA ASP A 412 -15.26 -1.39 -24.89
C ASP A 412 -15.83 0.02 -24.69
#